data_AF-A0A6B2LVM3-F1
#
_entry.id   AF-A0A6B2LVM3-F1
#
_cell.length_a   1.000
_cell.length_b   1.000
_cell.length_c   1.000
_cell.angle_alpha   90.00
_cell.angle_beta   90.00
_cell.angle_gamma   90.00
#
_symmetry.space_group_name_H-M   'P 1'
#
loop_
_entity.id
_entity.type
_entity.pdbx_description
1 polymer ?
#
loop_
_entity_poly.entity_id
_entity_poly.type
_entity_poly.pdbx_seq_one_letter_code
_entity_poly.pdbx_strand_id
1 'polypeptide(L)' 'MGKQCVEVQKSTRNSYISEVLCNGCGLCIKKCPFGAIKLITLPKSLNNETIHRYSPNGFKLFKMPLPRRGQVVGFLGENG' A
#
# COMPACT_ATOMS: atom_id res chain seq x y z
N MET A 1 11.44 -7.59 23.77
CA MET A 1 9.96 -7.56 23.58
C MET A 1 9.67 -7.47 22.09
N GLY A 2 8.90 -8.40 21.53
CA GLY A 2 8.58 -8.41 20.09
C GLY A 2 7.46 -7.43 19.74
N LYS A 3 7.60 -6.70 18.63
CA LYS A 3 6.53 -5.85 18.08
C LYS A 3 5.60 -6.68 17.20
N GLN A 4 4.31 -6.37 17.20
CA GLN A 4 3.32 -7.07 16.37
C GLN A 4 3.32 -6.49 14.94
N CYS A 5 3.20 -7.35 13.93
CA CYS A 5 3.13 -6.91 12.53
C CYS A 5 1.75 -6.34 12.16
N VAL A 6 0.68 -6.88 12.76
CA VAL A 6 -0.70 -6.43 12.57
C VAL A 6 -1.26 -6.07 13.94
N GLU A 7 -1.75 -4.85 14.10
CA GLU A 7 -2.28 -4.32 15.35
C GLU A 7 -3.72 -3.83 15.15
N VAL A 8 -4.66 -4.26 15.99
CA VAL A 8 -6.05 -3.79 15.93
C VAL A 8 -6.19 -2.55 16.79
N GLN A 9 -6.44 -1.40 16.16
CA GLN A 9 -6.63 -0.13 16.86
C GLN A 9 -8.06 -0.03 17.40
N LYS A 10 -8.21 0.01 18.72
CA LYS A 10 -9.53 0.10 19.38
C LYS A 10 -10.22 1.45 19.15
N SER A 11 -9.45 2.52 18.96
CA SER A 11 -9.97 3.88 18.75
C SER A 11 -10.62 4.05 17.37
N THR A 12 -9.92 3.64 16.31
CA THR A 12 -10.38 3.76 14.92
C THR A 12 -11.16 2.55 14.44
N ARG A 13 -11.22 1.47 15.25
CA ARG A 13 -11.83 0.17 14.92
C ARG A 13 -11.26 -0.47 13.65
N ASN A 14 -10.05 -0.07 13.25
CA ASN A 14 -9.36 -0.55 12.07
C ASN A 14 -8.08 -1.31 12.46
N SER A 15 -7.61 -2.19 11.56
CA SER A 15 -6.33 -2.88 11.72
C SER A 15 -5.22 -2.08 11.06
N TYR A 16 -4.09 -1.87 11.75
CA TYR A 16 -2.87 -1.28 11.22
C TYR A 16 -1.87 -2.38 10.85
N ILE A 17 -1.23 -2.25 9.69
CA ILE A 17 -0.23 -3.22 9.20
C ILE A 17 1.11 -2.49 9.10
N SER A 18 2.12 -3.01 9.81
CA SER A 18 3.48 -2.48 9.74
C SER A 18 4.22 -3.04 8.53
N GLU A 19 4.44 -2.21 7.51
CA GLU A 19 5.20 -2.59 6.30
C GLU A 19 6.66 -2.96 6.63
N VAL A 20 7.23 -2.38 7.69
CA VAL A 20 8.63 -2.64 8.10
C VAL A 20 8.78 -4.04 8.69
N LEU A 21 7.76 -4.52 9.40
CA LEU A 21 7.76 -5.86 10.01
C LEU A 21 7.16 -6.92 9.09
N CYS A 22 6.41 -6.51 8.07
CA CYS A 22 5.78 -7.41 7.12
C CYS A 22 6.83 -8.03 6.19
N ASN A 23 6.98 -9.35 6.28
CA ASN A 23 7.84 -10.13 5.39
C ASN A 23 7.07 -10.80 4.23
N GLY A 24 5.78 -10.51 4.09
CA GLY A 24 4.94 -11.11 3.04
C GLY A 24 4.53 -12.56 3.27
N CYS A 25 4.60 -13.09 4.51
CA CYS A 25 4.23 -14.50 4.79
C CYS A 25 2.76 -14.87 4.49
N GLY A 26 1.85 -13.89 4.40
CA GLY A 26 0.45 -14.11 4.03
C GLY A 26 -0.44 -14.78 5.10
N LEU A 27 0.06 -15.02 6.32
CA LEU A 27 -0.72 -15.64 7.40
C LEU A 27 -1.93 -14.80 7.82
N CYS A 28 -1.79 -13.46 7.82
CA CYS A 28 -2.88 -12.54 8.18
C CYS A 28 -4.08 -12.63 7.23
N ILE A 29 -3.85 -12.96 5.95
CA ILE A 29 -4.89 -13.10 4.94
C ILE A 29 -5.69 -14.36 5.18
N LYS A 30 -5.00 -15.49 5.38
CA LYS A 30 -5.63 -16.78 5.68
C LYS A 30 -6.42 -16.76 6.98
N LYS A 31 -5.93 -16.00 7.97
CA LYS A 31 -6.57 -15.88 9.29
C LYS A 31 -7.74 -14.90 9.30
N CYS A 32 -7.83 -13.97 8.35
CA CYS A 32 -8.88 -12.97 8.33
C CYS A 32 -10.19 -13.59 7.84
N PRO A 33 -11.24 -13.70 8.67
CA PRO A 33 -12.50 -14.34 8.27
C PRO A 33 -13.27 -13.51 7.22
N PHE A 34 -12.96 -12.22 7.09
CA PHE A 34 -13.65 -11.30 6.18
C PHE A 34 -12.89 -11.03 4.88
N GLY A 35 -11.69 -11.60 4.71
CA GLY A 35 -10.86 -11.33 3.53
C GLY A 35 -10.46 -9.84 3.37
N ALA A 36 -10.43 -9.08 4.47
CA ALA A 36 -10.19 -7.63 4.43
C ALA A 36 -8.73 -7.24 4.16
N ILE A 37 -7.80 -8.18 4.27
CA ILE A 37 -6.36 -7.95 4.07
C ILE A 37 -5.95 -8.55 2.72
N LYS A 38 -5.22 -7.76 1.92
CA LYS A 38 -4.64 -8.19 0.64
C LYS A 38 -3.12 -8.14 0.72
N LEU A 39 -2.45 -9.16 0.16
CA LEU A 39 -1.00 -9.15 -0.02
C LEU A 39 -0.72 -8.59 -1.40
N ILE A 40 -0.01 -7.47 -1.43
CA ILE A 40 0.43 -6.84 -2.68
C ILE A 40 1.94 -7.01 -2.81
N THR A 41 2.41 -7.33 -4.00
CA THR A 41 3.83 -7.36 -4.31
C THR A 41 4.23 -6.00 -4.85
N LEU A 42 5.00 -5.26 -4.08
CA LEU A 42 5.57 -3.99 -4.54
C LEU A 42 6.96 -4.25 -5.16
N PRO A 43 7.26 -3.70 -6.34
CA PRO A 43 8.61 -3.76 -6.86
C PRO A 43 9.53 -2.93 -5.95
N LYS A 44 10.69 -3.49 -5.59
CA LYS A 44 11.63 -2.88 -4.62
C LYS A 44 12.07 -1.45 -5.02
N SER A 45 12.08 -1.13 -6.30
CA SER A 45 12.45 0.18 -6.84
C SER A 45 11.44 1.30 -6.52
N LEU A 46 10.18 0.97 -6.22
CA LEU A 46 9.12 1.99 -6.08
C LEU A 46 9.05 2.63 -4.69
N ASN A 47 9.66 2.03 -3.66
CA ASN A 47 9.56 2.58 -2.30
C ASN A 47 10.08 4.03 -2.22
N ASN A 48 11.14 4.35 -2.97
CA ASN A 48 11.75 5.68 -3.00
C ASN A 48 11.05 6.66 -3.96
N GLU A 49 10.07 6.19 -4.74
CA GLU A 49 9.37 6.96 -5.78
C GLU A 49 7.90 7.25 -5.37
N THR A 50 7.60 7.10 -4.09
CA THR A 50 6.28 7.41 -3.52
C THR A 50 6.06 8.93 -3.56
N ILE A 51 5.02 9.38 -4.26
CA ILE A 51 4.63 10.79 -4.29
C ILE A 51 3.63 11.09 -3.18
N HIS A 52 2.63 10.23 -3.02
CA HIS A 52 1.58 10.43 -2.05
C HIS A 52 1.05 9.11 -1.52
N ARG A 53 0.54 9.15 -0.29
CA ARG A 53 -0.15 8.04 0.37
C ARG A 53 -1.35 8.56 1.15
N TYR A 54 -2.53 8.03 0.84
CA TYR A 54 -3.77 8.48 1.48
C TYR A 54 -3.91 8.03 2.94
N SER A 55 -3.39 6.85 3.29
CA SER A 55 -3.36 6.36 4.68
C SER A 55 -2.35 5.21 4.84
N PRO A 56 -2.01 4.77 6.06
CA PRO A 56 -1.06 3.68 6.27
C PRO A 56 -1.38 2.38 5.52
N ASN A 57 -2.66 2.03 5.36
CA ASN A 57 -3.10 0.87 4.54
C ASN A 57 -3.72 1.32 3.21
N GLY A 58 -3.74 2.62 2.94
CA GLY A 58 -4.42 3.21 1.79
C GLY A 58 -3.58 3.17 0.52
N PHE A 59 -4.20 3.64 -0.55
CA PHE A 59 -3.57 3.76 -1.86
C PHE A 59 -2.30 4.61 -1.79
N LYS A 60 -1.27 4.13 -2.48
CA LYS A 60 0.04 4.76 -2.59
C LYS A 60 0.28 5.07 -4.08
N LEU A 61 0.46 6.35 -4.38
CA LEU A 61 0.74 6.84 -5.73
C LEU A 61 2.26 6.90 -5.95
N PHE A 62 2.71 6.30 -7.04
CA PHE A 62 4.11 6.25 -7.43
C PHE A 62 4.30 6.93 -8.77
N LYS A 63 5.33 7.77 -8.87
CA LYS A 63 5.68 8.56 -10.07
C LYS A 63 4.55 9.48 -10.53
N MET A 64 4.95 10.55 -11.21
CA MET A 64 4.03 11.40 -11.93
C MET A 64 4.60 11.58 -13.32
N PRO A 65 3.75 11.47 -14.35
CA PRO A 65 4.17 11.75 -15.71
C PRO A 65 4.64 13.19 -15.86
N LEU A 66 5.73 13.37 -16.58
CA LEU A 66 6.28 14.69 -16.85
C LEU A 66 5.55 15.34 -18.03
N PRO A 67 4.95 16.54 -17.86
CA PRO A 67 4.33 17.26 -18.96
C PRO A 67 5.39 17.72 -19.96
N ARG A 68 5.10 17.60 -21.26
CA ARG A 68 5.97 18.07 -22.35
C ARG A 68 5.36 19.29 -23.02
N ARG A 69 6.15 20.36 -23.18
CA ARG A 69 5.67 21.60 -23.82
C ARG A 69 5.33 21.33 -25.29
N GLY A 70 4.18 21.83 -25.74
CA GLY A 70 3.71 21.70 -27.12
C GLY A 70 3.29 20.29 -27.55
N GLN A 71 3.17 19.34 -26.61
CA GLN A 71 2.77 17.96 -26.88
C GLN A 71 1.66 17.52 -25.93
N VAL A 72 0.80 16.60 -26.39
CA VAL A 72 -0.21 15.95 -25.53
C VAL A 72 0.45 14.75 -24.84
N VAL A 73 0.28 14.64 -23.52
CA VAL A 73 0.71 13.48 -22.75
C VAL A 73 -0.54 12.71 -22.32
N GLY A 74 -0.70 11.48 -22.81
CA GLY A 74 -1.83 10.62 -22.48
C GLY A 74 -1.56 9.78 -21.22
N PHE A 75 -2.60 9.62 -20.40
CA PHE A 75 -2.63 8.65 -19.29
C PHE A 75 -3.64 7.58 -19.59
N LEU A 76 -3.18 6.34 -19.62
CA LEU A 76 -4.02 5.17 -19.76
C LEU A 76 -3.68 4.20 -18.64
N GLY A 77 -4.72 3.68 -18.00
CA GLY A 77 -4.61 2.72 -16.92
C GLY A 77 -5.99 2.21 -16.56
N GLU A 78 -6.03 1.16 -15.74
CA GLU A 78 -7.26 0.64 -15.18
C GLU A 78 -7.81 1.61 -14.12
N ASN A 79 -9.12 1.55 -13.89
CA ASN A 79 -9.73 2.29 -12.79
C ASN A 79 -9.25 1.67 -11.46
N GLY A 80 -8.69 2.53 -10.59
CA GLY A 80 -8.25 2.18 -9.24
C GLY A 80 -9.33 2.31 -8.18
#